data_AF-A0A2R6E6W4-F1
#
_entry.id   AF-A0A2R6E6W4-F1
#
_cell.length_a   1.000
_cell.length_b   1.000
_cell.length_c   1.000
_cell.angle_alpha   90.00
_cell.angle_beta   90.00
_cell.angle_gamma   90.00
#
_symmetry.space_group_name_H-M   'P 1'
#
loop_
_entity.id
_entity.type
_entity.pdbx_description
1 polymer ?
#
loop_
_entity_poly.entity_id
_entity_poly.type
_entity_poly.pdbx_seq_one_letter_code
_entity_poly.pdbx_strand_id
1 'polypeptide(L)' 'MCMAEQTSNMAERGLLTDREREIIKGEADVSDDYRYRVASRIRNKIERVDGDVSILEEYRADLLEELREVVCDEE' A
#
# COMPACT_ATOMS: atom_id res chain seq x y z
N MET A 1 29.61 2.51 -23.35
CA MET A 1 28.89 1.25 -23.10
C MET A 1 27.96 1.49 -21.93
N CYS A 2 26.67 1.65 -22.21
CA CYS A 2 25.65 1.71 -21.17
C CYS A 2 25.48 0.30 -20.61
N MET A 3 25.81 0.12 -19.34
CA MET A 3 25.21 -0.94 -18.54
C MET A 3 24.05 -0.27 -17.81
N ALA A 4 22.85 -0.45 -18.35
CA ALA A 4 21.63 -0.12 -17.64
C ALA A 4 21.57 -1.05 -16.43
N GLU A 5 21.83 -0.51 -15.25
CA GLU A 5 21.60 -1.20 -13.99
C GLU A 5 20.11 -1.51 -13.91
N GLN A 6 19.75 -2.77 -14.20
CA GLN A 6 18.47 -3.34 -13.81
C GLN A 6 18.51 -3.49 -12.30
N THR A 7 18.30 -2.38 -11.59
CA THR A 7 17.81 -2.45 -10.22
C THR A 7 16.38 -2.91 -10.33
N SER A 8 16.12 -4.18 -10.04
CA SER A 8 14.81 -4.65 -9.63
C SER A 8 14.35 -3.72 -8.52
N ASN A 9 13.59 -2.71 -8.88
CA ASN A 9 13.06 -1.71 -7.98
C ASN A 9 11.99 -2.45 -7.16
N MET A 10 12.40 -3.17 -6.11
CA MET A 10 11.51 -3.42 -4.99
C MET A 10 11.36 -2.08 -4.29
N ALA A 11 10.72 -1.12 -4.98
CA ALA A 11 10.30 0.13 -4.39
C ALA A 11 9.58 -0.23 -3.08
N GLU A 12 10.01 0.37 -1.98
CA GLU A 12 9.41 0.16 -0.67
C GLU A 12 7.89 0.36 -0.83
N ARG A 13 7.11 -0.69 -0.59
CA ARG A 13 5.66 -0.69 -0.83
C ARG A 13 4.96 -0.32 0.46
N GLY A 14 4.08 0.68 0.38
CA GLY A 14 3.04 0.90 1.40
C GLY A 14 1.92 -0.15 1.30
N LEU A 15 0.70 0.23 1.67
CA LEU A 15 -0.47 -0.66 1.64
C LEU A 15 -0.75 -1.26 0.23
N LEU A 16 -0.60 -0.43 -0.80
CA LEU A 16 -0.90 -0.79 -2.19
C LEU A 16 0.37 -1.01 -3.00
N THR A 17 0.37 -2.09 -3.78
CA THR A 17 1.32 -2.30 -4.87
C THR A 17 1.03 -1.35 -6.03
N ASP A 18 2.02 -1.09 -6.88
CA ASP A 18 1.84 -0.22 -8.06
C ASP A 18 0.71 -0.72 -8.96
N ARG A 19 0.65 -2.03 -9.18
CA ARG A 19 -0.41 -2.64 -9.98
C ARG A 19 -1.80 -2.47 -9.37
N GLU A 20 -1.92 -2.57 -8.05
CA GLU A 20 -3.20 -2.30 -7.37
C GLU A 20 -3.62 -0.83 -7.53
N ARG A 21 -2.66 0.11 -7.51
CA ARG A 21 -2.93 1.54 -7.77
C ARG A 21 -3.45 1.75 -9.18
N GLU A 22 -2.79 1.18 -10.20
CA GLU A 22 -3.24 1.23 -11.61
C GLU A 22 -4.68 0.71 -11.76
N ILE A 23 -4.98 -0.44 -11.15
CA ILE A 23 -6.30 -1.07 -11.22
C ILE A 23 -7.38 -0.24 -10.53
N ILE A 24 -7.10 0.35 -9.36
CA ILE A 24 -8.08 1.22 -8.67
C ILE A 24 -8.34 2.49 -9.47
N LYS A 25 -7.28 3.11 -10.00
CA LYS A 25 -7.39 4.32 -10.84
C LYS A 25 -8.12 4.09 -12.16
N GLY A 26 -8.29 2.82 -12.57
CA GLY A 26 -8.88 2.47 -13.87
C GLY A 26 -7.91 2.63 -15.03
N GLU A 27 -6.61 2.72 -14.74
CA GLU A 27 -5.54 2.82 -15.74
C GLU A 27 -5.17 1.44 -16.32
N ALA A 28 -5.52 0.36 -15.61
CA ALA A 28 -5.34 -1.00 -16.09
C ALA A 28 -6.60 -1.52 -16.81
N ASP A 29 -6.40 -2.04 -18.03
CA ASP A 29 -7.44 -2.74 -18.79
C ASP A 29 -7.66 -4.14 -18.21
N VAL A 30 -8.62 -4.25 -17.29
CA VAL A 30 -9.02 -5.49 -16.60
C VAL A 30 -10.52 -5.55 -16.45
N SER A 31 -11.08 -6.76 -16.32
CA SER A 31 -12.53 -6.92 -16.13
C SER A 31 -13.00 -6.32 -14.79
N ASP A 32 -14.27 -5.91 -14.75
CA ASP A 32 -14.92 -5.41 -13.53
C ASP A 32 -14.86 -6.43 -12.39
N ASP A 33 -15.05 -7.71 -12.67
CA ASP A 33 -14.91 -8.80 -11.68
C ASP A 33 -13.51 -8.88 -11.09
N TYR A 34 -12.48 -8.62 -11.89
CA TYR A 34 -11.10 -8.58 -11.40
C TYR A 34 -10.84 -7.33 -10.57
N ARG A 35 -11.31 -6.16 -11.03
CA ARG A 35 -11.23 -4.91 -10.27
C ARG A 35 -11.93 -5.03 -8.91
N TYR A 36 -13.10 -5.65 -8.86
CA TYR A 36 -13.82 -5.93 -7.62
C TYR A 36 -13.03 -6.85 -6.68
N ARG A 37 -12.44 -7.94 -7.20
CA ARG A 37 -11.59 -8.84 -6.41
C ARG A 37 -10.37 -8.12 -5.84
N VAL A 38 -9.77 -7.21 -6.60
CA VAL A 38 -8.66 -6.38 -6.12
C VAL A 38 -9.10 -5.47 -4.97
N ALA A 39 -10.24 -4.79 -5.12
CA ALA A 39 -10.80 -3.98 -4.03
C ALA A 39 -11.07 -4.81 -2.77
N SER A 40 -11.60 -6.03 -2.91
CA SER A 40 -11.81 -6.95 -1.79
C SER A 40 -10.49 -7.34 -1.09
N ARG A 41 -9.42 -7.60 -1.84
CA ARG A 41 -8.10 -7.90 -1.26
C ARG A 41 -7.56 -6.71 -0.48
N ILE A 42 -7.77 -5.50 -0.98
CA ILE A 42 -7.32 -4.27 -0.34
C ILE A 42 -8.08 -4.03 0.98
N ARG A 43 -9.38 -4.32 1.04
CA ARG A 43 -10.13 -4.30 2.31
C ARG A 43 -9.49 -5.23 3.36
N ASN A 44 -9.15 -6.45 2.97
CA ASN A 44 -8.46 -7.38 3.88
C ASN A 44 -7.07 -6.89 4.29
N LYS A 45 -6.39 -6.08 3.46
CA LYS A 45 -5.12 -5.43 3.85
C LYS A 45 -5.36 -4.34 4.88
N ILE A 46 -6.39 -3.51 4.70
CA ILE A 46 -6.78 -2.46 5.65
C ILE A 46 -7.09 -3.08 7.01
N GLU A 47 -7.85 -4.17 7.06
CA GLU A 47 -8.16 -4.88 8.31
C GLU A 47 -6.90 -5.36 9.04
N ARG A 48 -5.81 -5.69 8.32
CA ARG A 48 -4.54 -6.08 8.94
C ARG A 48 -3.76 -4.91 9.53
N VAL A 49 -3.99 -3.70 9.04
CA VAL A 49 -3.34 -2.48 9.57
C VAL A 49 -3.67 -2.29 11.05
N ASP A 50 -4.84 -2.73 11.51
CA ASP A 50 -5.21 -2.72 12.93
C ASP A 50 -4.21 -3.49 13.81
N GLY A 51 -3.79 -4.67 13.36
CA GLY A 51 -2.77 -5.46 14.03
C GLY A 51 -1.39 -4.79 13.98
N ASP A 52 -1.03 -4.22 12.84
CA ASP A 52 0.23 -3.48 12.69
C ASP A 52 0.26 -2.25 13.61
N VAL A 53 -0.85 -1.50 13.71
CA VAL A 53 -1.01 -0.36 14.62
C VAL A 53 -0.84 -0.80 16.08
N SER A 54 -1.43 -1.93 16.48
CA SER A 54 -1.28 -2.46 17.84
C SER A 54 0.19 -2.78 18.17
N ILE A 55 0.93 -3.37 17.21
CA ILE A 55 2.37 -3.66 17.37
C ILE A 55 3.17 -2.35 17.44
N LEU A 56 2.88 -1.38 16.59
CA LEU A 56 3.58 -0.09 16.63
C LEU A 56 3.30 0.65 17.95
N GLU A 57 2.06 0.65 18.44
CA GLU A 57 1.70 1.26 19.72
C GLU A 57 2.48 0.65 20.89
N GLU A 58 2.63 -0.68 20.91
CA GLU A 58 3.34 -1.39 21.98
C GLU A 58 4.86 -1.22 21.93
N TYR A 59 5.45 -1.28 20.72
CA TYR A 59 6.89 -1.42 20.57
C TYR A 59 7.61 -0.20 19.98
N ARG A 60 6.92 0.61 19.17
CA ARG A 60 7.50 1.72 18.36
C ARG A 60 6.48 2.84 18.14
N ALA A 61 6.05 3.46 19.24
CA ALA A 61 5.04 4.52 19.20
C ALA A 61 5.46 5.73 18.36
N ASP A 62 6.76 5.96 18.19
CA ASP A 62 7.35 6.96 17.29
C ASP A 62 6.93 6.71 15.82
N LEU A 63 6.99 5.46 15.37
CA LEU A 63 6.59 5.10 14.00
C LEU A 63 5.05 5.12 13.82
N LEU A 64 4.29 4.90 14.89
CA LEU A 64 2.83 5.06 14.83
C LEU A 64 2.44 6.52 14.69
N GLU A 65 3.16 7.44 15.34
CA GLU A 65 2.98 8.89 15.17
C GLU A 65 3.26 9.30 13.72
N GLU A 66 4.40 8.90 13.15
CA GLU A 66 4.73 9.14 11.73
C GLU A 66 3.65 8.58 10.78
N LEU A 67 3.14 7.36 11.05
CA LEU A 67 2.06 6.78 10.25
C LEU A 67 0.77 7.61 10.34
N ARG A 68 0.42 8.08 11.54
CA ARG A 68 -0.78 8.90 11.78
C ARG A 68 -0.66 10.26 11.10
N GLU A 69 0.51 10.89 11.10
CA GLU A 69 0.74 12.14 10.36
C GLU A 69 0.41 11.94 8.86
N VAL A 70 0.99 10.92 8.22
CA VAL A 70 0.80 10.68 6.78
C VAL A 70 -0.64 10.29 6.40
N VAL A 71 -1.40 9.65 7.30
CA VAL A 71 -2.75 9.14 7.02
C VAL A 71 -3.86 10.09 7.47
N CYS A 72 -3.65 10.80 8.57
CA CYS A 72 -4.66 11.62 9.23
C CYS A 72 -4.48 13.13 9.01
N ASP A 73 -3.58 13.56 8.11
CA ASP A 73 -3.45 14.97 7.75
C ASP A 73 -4.82 15.56 7.39
N GLU A 74 -5.31 16.44 8.27
CA GLU A 74 -6.62 17.07 8.24
C GLU A 74 -6.63 18.19 7.18
N GLU A 75 -7.28 17.93 6.04
CA GLU A 75 -7.99 18.97 5.27
C GLU A 75 -9.50 18.90 5.55
#